data_AF-A0A8T5THZ4-F1
#
_entry.id   AF-A0A8T5THZ4-F1
#
_cell.length_a   1.000
_cell.length_b   1.000
_cell.length_c   1.000
_cell.angle_alpha   90.00
_cell.angle_beta   90.00
_cell.angle_gamma   90.00
#
_symmetry.space_group_name_H-M   'P 1'
#
loop_
_entity.id
_entity.type
_entity.pdbx_description
1 polymer ?
#
loop_
_entity_poly.entity_id
_entity_poly.type
_entity_poly.pdbx_seq_one_letter_code
_entity_poly.pdbx_strand_id
1 'polypeptide(L)'
;MKSIKKLPVAIAALVIFMMLITPSYAQLPWMIGTEPPRDDTVWGTGAYETPTHINPWSNNPDPFSQLMFETLFGQNTEKQVYVPCIGTDFTWV
;
A
#
# COMPACT_ATOMS: atom_id res chain seq x y z
N MET A 1 -49.42 -8.78 37.42
CA MET A 1 -48.00 -9.15 37.19
C MET A 1 -47.76 -9.22 35.69
N LYS A 2 -47.04 -8.24 35.11
CA LYS A 2 -46.82 -8.15 33.65
C LYS A 2 -45.71 -9.11 33.23
N SER A 3 -46.01 -9.97 32.26
CA SER A 3 -45.15 -11.02 31.71
C SER A 3 -43.93 -10.45 30.98
N ILE A 4 -42.74 -10.57 31.57
CA ILE A 4 -41.43 -10.20 30.99
C ILE A 4 -40.92 -11.40 30.16
N LYS A 5 -41.67 -11.83 29.14
CA LYS A 5 -41.26 -12.93 28.25
C LYS A 5 -40.95 -12.51 26.81
N LYS A 6 -41.17 -11.24 26.44
CA LYS A 6 -40.98 -10.74 25.06
C LYS A 6 -39.68 -9.95 24.84
N LEU A 7 -38.95 -9.62 25.90
CA LEU A 7 -37.66 -8.92 25.83
C LEU A 7 -36.55 -9.68 25.08
N PRO A 8 -36.39 -11.03 25.21
CA PRO A 8 -35.26 -11.70 24.57
C PRO A 8 -35.42 -11.87 23.06
N VAL A 9 -36.65 -11.93 22.53
CA VAL A 9 -36.91 -12.13 21.10
C VAL A 9 -36.64 -10.86 20.30
N ALA A 10 -36.99 -9.70 20.85
CA ALA A 10 -36.72 -8.41 20.21
C ALA A 10 -35.21 -8.10 20.14
N ILE A 11 -34.45 -8.48 21.18
CA ILE A 11 -32.99 -8.35 21.20
C ILE A 11 -32.36 -9.31 20.19
N ALA A 12 -32.81 -10.56 20.12
CA ALA A 12 -32.32 -11.52 19.14
C ALA A 12 -32.57 -11.07 17.69
N ALA A 13 -33.76 -10.52 17.41
CA ALA A 13 -34.09 -9.98 16.10
C ALA A 13 -33.24 -8.74 15.75
N LEU A 14 -32.93 -7.88 16.73
CA LEU A 14 -32.08 -6.71 16.55
C LEU A 14 -30.63 -7.11 16.20
N VAL A 15 -30.09 -8.13 16.88
CA VAL A 15 -28.73 -8.65 16.62
C VAL A 15 -28.64 -9.26 15.22
N ILE A 16 -29.65 -10.03 14.80
CA ILE A 16 -29.69 -10.62 13.46
C ILE A 16 -29.84 -9.54 12.38
N PHE A 17 -30.68 -8.53 12.62
CA PHE A 17 -30.88 -7.41 11.70
C PHE A 17 -29.61 -6.56 11.55
N MET A 18 -28.86 -6.31 12.64
CA MET A 18 -27.56 -5.63 12.56
C MET A 18 -26.52 -6.43 11.77
N MET A 19 -26.50 -7.76 11.88
CA MET A 19 -25.60 -8.60 11.09
C MET A 19 -25.93 -8.62 9.59
N LEU A 20 -27.20 -8.42 9.22
CA LEU A 20 -27.65 -8.42 7.82
C LEU A 20 -27.52 -7.06 7.13
N ILE A 21 -27.33 -5.97 7.88
CA ILE A 21 -27.33 -4.59 7.35
C ILE A 21 -25.96 -3.95 7.38
N THR A 22 -24.96 -4.57 8.02
CA THR A 22 -23.57 -4.18 7.74
C THR A 22 -23.25 -4.58 6.31
N PRO A 23 -23.19 -3.65 5.34
CA PRO A 23 -22.58 -3.96 4.06
C PRO A 23 -21.19 -4.49 4.38
N SER A 24 -20.89 -5.67 3.86
CA SER A 24 -19.54 -6.19 3.78
C SER A 24 -18.76 -5.30 2.82
N TYR A 25 -18.47 -4.06 3.23
CA TYR A 25 -17.21 -3.46 2.85
C TYR A 25 -16.19 -4.44 3.40
N ALA A 26 -15.52 -5.17 2.52
CA ALA A 26 -14.26 -5.80 2.84
C ALA A 26 -13.29 -4.67 3.19
N GLN A 27 -13.47 -4.09 4.38
CA GLN A 27 -12.45 -3.30 5.01
C GLN A 27 -11.34 -4.31 5.24
N LEU A 28 -10.27 -4.18 4.46
CA LEU A 28 -9.02 -4.87 4.77
C LEU A 28 -8.80 -4.66 6.28
N PRO A 29 -8.60 -5.74 7.06
CA PRO A 29 -8.40 -5.60 8.49
C PRO A 29 -7.33 -4.53 8.71
N TRP A 30 -7.65 -3.51 9.49
CA TRP A 30 -6.66 -2.49 9.88
C TRP A 30 -5.53 -3.21 10.59
N MET A 31 -4.41 -3.39 9.89
CA MET A 31 -3.23 -4.04 10.44
C MET A 31 -2.49 -3.03 11.32
N ILE A 32 -2.98 -2.83 12.54
CA ILE A 32 -2.26 -2.08 13.56
C ILE A 32 -1.04 -2.93 13.96
N GLY A 33 0.17 -2.37 13.83
CA GLY A 33 1.42 -3.00 14.27
C GLY A 33 2.26 -3.65 13.15
N THR A 34 1.84 -3.52 11.90
CA THR A 34 2.68 -3.87 10.73
C THR A 34 3.26 -2.65 10.03
N GLU A 35 2.94 -1.45 10.52
CA GLU A 35 3.54 -0.24 10.00
C GLU A 35 5.07 -0.29 10.22
N PRO A 36 5.87 0.05 9.20
CA PRO A 36 7.31 0.07 9.35
C PRO A 36 7.74 1.12 10.42
N PRO A 37 8.90 0.93 11.08
CA PRO A 37 9.34 1.78 12.19
C PRO A 37 9.29 3.26 11.82
N ARG A 38 8.56 4.06 12.60
CA ARG A 38 8.18 5.42 12.20
C ARG A 38 9.40 6.33 11.97
N ASP A 39 10.40 6.22 12.83
CA ASP A 39 11.58 7.09 12.82
C ASP A 39 12.60 6.66 11.75
N ASP A 40 12.56 5.40 11.32
CA ASP A 40 13.44 4.86 10.27
C ASP A 40 12.78 4.86 8.88
N THR A 41 11.51 5.27 8.79
CA THR A 41 10.72 5.23 7.55
C THR A 41 10.50 6.63 7.01
N VAL A 42 10.98 6.89 5.80
CA VAL A 42 10.59 8.07 5.02
C VAL A 42 9.24 7.79 4.36
N TRP A 43 8.21 8.55 4.75
CA TRP A 43 6.86 8.42 4.21
C TRP A 43 6.71 9.28 2.96
N GLY A 44 6.67 8.64 1.80
CA GLY A 44 6.42 9.32 0.52
C GLY A 44 4.99 9.86 0.44
N THR A 45 4.82 11.04 -0.16
CA THR A 45 3.50 11.63 -0.45
C THR A 45 3.16 11.49 -1.94
N GLY A 46 1.89 11.24 -2.27
CA GLY A 46 1.42 11.23 -3.67
C GLY A 46 1.49 9.86 -4.38
N ALA A 47 1.88 8.79 -3.67
CA ALA A 47 1.68 7.42 -4.14
C ALA A 47 0.26 6.97 -3.72
N TYR A 48 -0.70 7.10 -4.62
CA TYR A 48 -2.11 6.82 -4.34
C TYR A 48 -2.48 5.34 -4.43
N GLU A 49 -1.59 4.51 -4.98
CA GLU A 49 -1.83 3.07 -5.17
C GLU A 49 -0.60 2.28 -4.72
N THR A 50 -0.83 1.24 -3.91
CA THR A 50 0.20 0.27 -3.56
C THR A 50 0.14 -0.86 -4.59
N PRO A 51 1.18 -1.06 -5.40
CA PRO A 51 1.16 -2.12 -6.40
C PRO A 51 1.13 -3.50 -5.76
N THR A 52 0.37 -4.42 -6.36
CA THR A 52 0.36 -5.84 -5.97
C THR A 52 1.46 -6.64 -6.66
N HIS A 53 2.03 -6.10 -7.73
CA HIS A 53 3.11 -6.68 -8.51
C HIS A 53 3.96 -5.55 -9.09
N ILE A 54 5.26 -5.79 -9.25
CA ILE A 54 6.20 -4.78 -9.73
C ILE A 54 6.68 -5.25 -11.10
N ASN A 55 6.28 -4.50 -12.14
CA ASN A 55 6.60 -4.83 -13.53
C ASN A 55 7.29 -3.63 -14.20
N PRO A 56 8.63 -3.66 -14.40
CA PRO A 56 9.36 -2.55 -15.00
C PRO A 56 9.04 -2.35 -16.49
N TRP A 57 8.42 -3.35 -17.14
CA TRP A 57 8.00 -3.28 -18.55
C TRP A 57 6.54 -2.88 -18.73
N SER A 58 5.84 -2.51 -17.66
CA SER A 58 4.47 -1.97 -17.73
C SER A 58 4.46 -0.62 -18.46
N ASN A 59 3.41 -0.35 -19.23
CA ASN A 59 3.17 0.98 -19.81
C ASN A 59 2.87 2.05 -18.74
N ASN A 60 2.51 1.61 -17.53
CA ASN A 60 2.36 2.45 -16.36
C ASN A 60 3.20 1.84 -15.23
N PRO A 61 4.52 2.10 -15.20
CA PRO A 61 5.41 1.53 -14.21
C PRO A 61 5.12 2.14 -12.84
N ASP A 62 5.19 1.31 -11.80
CA ASP A 62 4.92 1.75 -10.44
C ASP A 62 5.96 2.79 -9.97
N PRO A 63 5.56 3.81 -9.21
CA PRO A 63 6.47 4.85 -8.73
C PRO A 63 7.58 4.30 -7.83
N PHE A 64 7.45 3.09 -7.29
CA PHE A 64 8.47 2.43 -6.49
C PHE A 64 9.45 1.58 -7.32
N SER A 65 9.12 1.28 -8.58
CA SER A 65 9.99 0.46 -9.44
C SER A 65 11.37 1.12 -9.67
N GLN A 66 11.43 2.45 -9.70
CA GLN A 66 12.67 3.23 -9.80
C GLN A 66 13.65 3.03 -8.63
N LEU A 67 13.18 2.54 -7.46
CA LEU A 67 14.03 2.24 -6.31
C LEU A 67 14.52 0.79 -6.29
N MET A 68 13.95 -0.07 -7.15
CA MET A 68 14.28 -1.49 -7.20
C MET A 68 15.22 -1.86 -8.34
N PHE A 69 15.18 -1.10 -9.42
CA PHE A 69 16.03 -1.31 -10.58
C PHE A 69 17.01 -0.15 -10.71
N GLU A 70 18.29 -0.48 -10.78
CA GLU A 70 19.35 0.52 -10.89
C GLU A 70 19.91 0.56 -12.31
N THR A 71 20.30 1.76 -12.74
CA THR A 71 20.94 1.99 -14.05
C THR A 71 22.42 1.62 -14.00
N LEU A 72 23.03 1.39 -15.16
CA LEU A 72 24.48 1.26 -15.25
C LEU A 72 25.17 2.56 -14.83
N PHE A 73 24.62 3.68 -15.28
CA PHE A 73 25.10 5.02 -14.94
C PHE A 73 23.92 5.94 -14.64
N GLY A 74 23.93 6.55 -13.45
CA GLY A 74 22.99 7.61 -13.07
C GLY A 74 23.32 8.90 -13.80
N GLN A 75 22.33 9.71 -14.14
CA GLN A 75 22.56 11.02 -14.74
C GLN A 75 22.38 12.12 -13.69
N ASN A 76 23.42 12.91 -13.45
CA ASN A 76 23.30 14.17 -12.72
C ASN A 76 23.07 15.30 -13.73
N THR A 77 21.82 15.75 -13.84
CA THR A 77 21.41 16.77 -14.81
C THR A 77 21.89 18.17 -14.45
N GLU A 78 22.10 18.48 -13.16
CA GLU A 78 22.64 19.78 -12.74
C GLU A 78 24.09 19.93 -13.19
N LYS A 79 24.90 18.89 -12.96
CA LYS A 79 26.33 18.88 -13.27
C LYS A 79 26.66 18.39 -14.67
N GLN A 80 25.67 17.89 -15.41
CA GLN A 80 25.82 17.29 -16.74
C GLN A 80 26.87 16.16 -16.76
N VAL A 81 26.87 15.30 -15.73
CA VAL A 81 27.79 14.16 -15.61
C VAL A 81 27.04 12.85 -15.39
N TYR A 82 27.64 11.76 -15.85
CA TYR A 82 27.21 10.40 -15.50
C TYR A 82 27.91 9.94 -14.22
N VAL A 83 27.13 9.39 -13.30
CA VAL A 83 27.58 8.83 -12.03
C VAL A 83 27.62 7.31 -12.19
N PRO A 84 28.78 6.67 -12.05
CA PRO A 84 28.89 5.22 -11.97
C PRO A 84 27.96 4.65 -10.89
N CYS A 85 27.07 3.74 -11.29
CA CYS A 85 26.23 2.97 -10.39
C CYS A 85 26.71 1.51 -10.43
N ILE A 86 26.07 0.68 -11.25
CA ILE A 86 26.53 -0.70 -11.51
C ILE A 86 27.70 -0.70 -12.50
N GLY A 87 27.66 0.18 -13.51
CA GLY A 87 28.71 0.32 -14.51
C GLY A 87 29.90 1.10 -13.96
N THR A 88 31.10 0.61 -14.19
CA THR A 88 32.36 1.26 -13.73
C THR A 88 32.99 2.14 -14.79
N ASP A 89 32.86 1.75 -16.06
CA ASP A 89 33.49 2.40 -17.21
C ASP A 89 32.72 2.07 -18.50
N PHE A 90 32.97 2.86 -19.54
CA PHE A 90 32.47 2.60 -20.88
C PHE A 90 33.45 3.15 -21.91
N THR A 91 33.45 2.54 -23.09
CA THR A 91 34.23 2.99 -24.25
C THR A 91 33.28 3.10 -25.44
N TRP A 92 33.35 4.24 -26.15
CA TRP A 92 32.63 4.38 -27.41
C TRP A 92 33.40 3.63 -28.50
N VAL A 93 32.71 2.76 -29.23
CA VAL A 93 33.25 2.01 -30.38
C VAL A 93 32.78 2.68 -31.67
#